data_AF-A0A445K8S7-F1
#
_entry.id   AF-A0A445K8S7-F1
#
_cell.length_a   1.000
_cell.length_b   1.000
_cell.length_c   1.000
_cell.angle_alpha   90.00
_cell.angle_beta   90.00
_cell.angle_gamma   90.00
#
_symmetry.space_group_name_H-M   'P 1'
#
loop_
_entity.id
_entity.type
_entity.pdbx_description
1 polymer ?
#
loop_
_entity_poly.entity_id
_entity_poly.type
_entity_poly.pdbx_seq_one_letter_code
_entity_poly.pdbx_strand_id
1 'polypeptide(L)'
;MCWQVKLVAPSLMPKLGRAGSLQSRIAIVHSLTHTESWAIDLSWDIIARFGKQESMPREFFTDFVKVAQDEGRHFSLLAARLEELGSYYGALPAHDGLWDSATATSKDLLARLAVEHCVHEARGLDVVPTTILRFRNNGDNTTADLLESVVYPEEITHCAAGVKWFKYLCERSRNPASEQEEESGSGSRTEEHEAIAKFHAIVRAYFRGPLKPPFNEAARKEAGFGPQWYEPLAVKEVNSIPNY
;
A
#
# COMPACT_ATOMS: atom_id res chain seq x y z
N MET A 1 6.36 24.13 -2.37
CA MET A 1 5.13 24.40 -3.15
C MET A 1 3.97 23.85 -2.33
N CYS A 2 3.01 24.69 -1.94
CA CYS A 2 1.88 24.26 -1.12
C CYS A 2 0.76 23.82 -2.06
N TRP A 3 0.65 22.51 -2.33
CA TRP A 3 -0.43 21.92 -3.12
C TRP A 3 -1.72 21.98 -2.31
N GLN A 4 -2.62 22.94 -2.58
CA GLN A 4 -3.91 23.03 -1.88
C GLN A 4 -4.93 22.05 -2.48
N VAL A 5 -4.75 20.75 -2.24
CA VAL A 5 -5.82 19.77 -2.44
C VAL A 5 -6.83 19.94 -1.30
N LYS A 6 -8.11 20.13 -1.63
CA LYS A 6 -9.16 20.19 -0.61
C LYS A 6 -9.41 18.80 -0.05
N LEU A 7 -9.13 18.58 1.23
CA LEU A 7 -9.44 17.33 1.92
C LEU A 7 -10.90 17.32 2.38
N VAL A 8 -11.59 16.20 2.15
CA VAL A 8 -12.96 15.95 2.60
C VAL A 8 -13.07 14.54 3.18
N ALA A 9 -14.06 14.32 4.05
CA ALA A 9 -14.32 12.99 4.59
C ALA A 9 -14.65 11.98 3.45
N PRO A 10 -14.28 10.69 3.60
CA PRO A 10 -14.56 9.68 2.57
C PRO A 10 -16.03 9.58 2.13
N SER A 11 -16.97 9.84 3.05
CA SER A 11 -18.42 9.86 2.77
C SER A 11 -18.87 11.02 1.86
N LEU A 12 -18.04 12.07 1.74
CA LEU A 12 -18.29 13.25 0.92
C LEU A 12 -17.54 13.21 -0.41
N MET A 13 -16.75 12.17 -0.67
CA MET A 13 -16.01 12.03 -1.91
C MET A 13 -16.95 11.80 -3.10
N PRO A 14 -16.77 12.54 -4.21
CA PRO A 14 -17.48 12.25 -5.45
C PRO A 14 -17.21 10.81 -5.92
N LYS A 15 -18.21 10.17 -6.52
CA LYS A 15 -18.01 8.84 -7.12
C LYS A 15 -17.08 8.97 -8.33
N LEU A 16 -16.00 8.19 -8.36
CA LEU A 16 -15.02 8.17 -9.45
C LEU A 16 -15.60 7.77 -10.82
N GLY A 17 -16.70 7.01 -10.83
CA GLY A 17 -17.34 6.53 -12.07
C GLY A 17 -16.65 5.31 -12.68
N ARG A 18 -16.78 5.13 -14.01
CA ARG A 18 -16.27 3.95 -14.77
C ARG A 18 -15.39 4.33 -15.97
N ALA A 19 -14.77 5.50 -15.97
CA ALA A 19 -13.93 6.05 -17.05
C ALA A 19 -14.63 6.31 -18.40
N GLY A 20 -15.96 6.17 -18.49
CA GLY A 20 -16.70 6.38 -19.74
C GLY A 20 -16.77 7.85 -20.17
N SER A 21 -16.97 8.78 -19.23
CA SER A 21 -16.97 10.22 -19.49
C SER A 21 -15.62 10.86 -19.17
N LEU A 22 -15.32 11.99 -19.79
CA LEU A 22 -14.11 12.79 -19.49
C LEU A 22 -14.03 13.13 -17.99
N GLN A 23 -15.14 13.55 -17.38
CA GLN A 23 -15.20 13.84 -15.95
C GLN A 23 -14.80 12.63 -15.08
N SER A 24 -15.23 11.42 -15.45
CA SER A 24 -14.88 10.20 -14.72
C SER A 24 -13.41 9.83 -14.91
N ARG A 25 -12.84 10.06 -16.10
CA ARG A 25 -11.40 9.87 -16.35
C ARG A 25 -10.58 10.81 -15.50
N ILE A 26 -10.90 12.11 -15.53
CA ILE A 26 -10.25 13.14 -14.70
C ILE A 26 -10.32 12.76 -13.22
N ALA A 27 -11.48 12.33 -12.72
CA ALA A 27 -11.64 11.94 -11.33
C ALA A 27 -10.73 10.76 -10.93
N ILE A 28 -10.64 9.73 -11.80
CA ILE A 28 -9.78 8.57 -11.54
C ILE A 28 -8.30 8.97 -11.58
N VAL A 29 -7.85 9.69 -12.62
CA VAL A 29 -6.43 10.10 -12.73
C VAL A 29 -6.05 11.05 -11.60
N HIS A 30 -6.92 11.97 -11.20
CA HIS A 30 -6.71 12.83 -10.03
C HIS A 30 -6.57 12.03 -8.74
N SER A 31 -7.44 11.03 -8.53
CA SER A 31 -7.34 10.14 -7.37
C SER A 31 -6.03 9.35 -7.36
N LEU A 32 -5.57 8.83 -8.50
CA LEU A 32 -4.29 8.12 -8.60
C LEU A 32 -3.12 9.06 -8.32
N THR A 33 -3.13 10.25 -8.93
CA THR A 33 -2.10 11.29 -8.69
C THR A 33 -2.03 11.68 -7.21
N HIS A 34 -3.20 11.74 -6.53
CA HIS A 34 -3.21 11.95 -5.10
C HIS A 34 -2.56 10.79 -4.36
N THR A 35 -2.90 9.54 -4.67
CA THR A 35 -2.26 8.36 -4.07
C THR A 35 -0.73 8.42 -4.21
N GLU A 36 -0.19 8.75 -5.39
CA GLU A 36 1.28 8.77 -5.56
C GLU A 36 1.92 9.91 -4.75
N SER A 37 1.25 11.07 -4.66
CA SER A 37 1.69 12.15 -3.78
C SER A 37 1.81 11.69 -2.33
N TRP A 38 0.91 10.82 -1.88
CA TRP A 38 0.93 10.24 -0.55
C TRP A 38 2.04 9.20 -0.39
N ALA A 39 2.23 8.34 -1.40
CA ALA A 39 3.27 7.33 -1.39
C ALA A 39 4.68 7.94 -1.33
N ILE A 40 4.91 9.10 -1.98
CA ILE A 40 6.14 9.90 -1.82
C ILE A 40 6.35 10.27 -0.35
N ASP A 41 5.34 10.90 0.28
CA ASP A 41 5.43 11.38 1.65
C ASP A 41 5.65 10.23 2.63
N LEU A 42 4.95 9.11 2.45
CA LEU A 42 5.08 7.91 3.30
C LEU A 42 6.45 7.24 3.16
N SER A 43 6.99 7.18 1.94
CA SER A 43 8.32 6.61 1.68
C SER A 43 9.43 7.45 2.32
N TRP A 44 9.30 8.77 2.34
CA TRP A 44 10.23 9.63 3.07
C TRP A 44 9.98 9.61 4.58
N ASP A 45 8.72 9.56 5.03
CA ASP A 45 8.35 9.48 6.44
C ASP A 45 8.98 8.26 7.10
N ILE A 46 8.86 7.08 6.48
CA ILE A 46 9.37 5.85 7.10
C ILE A 46 10.90 5.89 7.29
N ILE A 47 11.63 6.47 6.32
CA ILE A 47 13.07 6.67 6.37
C ILE A 47 13.42 7.65 7.51
N ALA A 48 12.83 8.85 7.48
CA ALA A 48 13.21 9.94 8.36
C ALA A 48 12.80 9.65 9.81
N ARG A 49 11.64 9.03 10.01
CA ARG A 49 11.06 8.78 11.33
C ARG A 49 11.68 7.59 12.02
N PHE A 50 11.84 6.47 11.32
CA PHE A 50 12.20 5.20 11.96
C PHE A 50 13.62 4.75 11.63
N GLY A 51 14.15 5.07 10.45
CA GLY A 51 15.39 4.44 9.95
C GLY A 51 16.55 4.48 10.93
N LYS A 52 16.85 5.66 11.50
CA LYS A 52 17.92 5.79 12.51
C LYS A 52 17.50 5.26 13.88
N GLN A 53 16.27 5.56 14.31
CA GLN A 53 15.75 5.16 15.63
C GLN A 53 15.80 3.64 15.81
N GLU A 54 15.35 2.91 14.79
CA GLU A 54 15.28 1.46 14.78
C GLU A 54 16.59 0.80 14.31
N SER A 55 17.67 1.58 14.13
CA SER A 55 18.97 1.09 13.65
C SER A 55 18.84 0.21 12.40
N MET A 56 18.06 0.67 11.42
CA MET A 56 17.85 -0.08 10.18
C MET A 56 19.14 -0.14 9.35
N PRO A 57 19.38 -1.24 8.62
CA PRO A 57 20.55 -1.34 7.75
C PRO A 57 20.44 -0.41 6.55
N ARG A 58 21.56 -0.09 5.90
CA ARG A 58 21.62 0.82 4.73
C ARG A 58 20.64 0.43 3.62
N GLU A 59 20.45 -0.87 3.40
CA GLU A 59 19.56 -1.38 2.36
C GLU A 59 18.11 -0.92 2.54
N PHE A 60 17.64 -0.73 3.78
CA PHE A 60 16.30 -0.19 4.07
C PHE A 60 16.14 1.21 3.48
N PHE A 61 17.16 2.04 3.62
CA PHE A 61 17.18 3.38 3.05
C PHE A 61 17.22 3.33 1.54
N THR A 62 18.03 2.44 0.96
CA THR A 62 18.12 2.27 -0.50
C THR A 62 16.76 1.87 -1.09
N ASP A 63 16.08 0.89 -0.47
CA ASP A 63 14.79 0.39 -0.95
C ASP A 63 13.74 1.50 -0.93
N PHE A 64 13.56 2.20 0.20
CA PHE A 64 12.53 3.25 0.30
C PHE A 64 12.88 4.54 -0.45
N VAL A 65 14.16 4.85 -0.68
CA VAL A 65 14.55 5.94 -1.60
C VAL A 65 14.16 5.59 -3.03
N LYS A 66 14.30 4.32 -3.43
CA LYS A 66 13.85 3.86 -4.74
C LYS A 66 12.33 3.95 -4.87
N VAL A 67 11.58 3.48 -3.86
CA VAL A 67 10.11 3.65 -3.83
C VAL A 67 9.76 5.13 -3.98
N ALA A 68 10.30 6.02 -3.14
CA ALA A 68 10.02 7.45 -3.21
C ALA A 68 10.36 8.07 -4.59
N GLN A 69 11.39 7.58 -5.26
CA GLN A 69 11.77 8.01 -6.61
C GLN A 69 10.74 7.57 -7.66
N ASP A 70 10.32 6.31 -7.61
CA ASP A 70 9.33 5.74 -8.52
C ASP A 70 7.99 6.47 -8.35
N GLU A 71 7.53 6.64 -7.11
CA GLU A 71 6.31 7.39 -6.78
C GLU A 71 6.36 8.85 -7.24
N GLY A 72 7.51 9.50 -7.09
CA GLY A 72 7.75 10.85 -7.60
C GLY A 72 7.59 10.94 -9.12
N ARG A 73 8.04 9.91 -9.84
CA ARG A 73 7.89 9.82 -11.30
C ARG A 73 6.44 9.48 -11.67
N HIS A 74 5.78 8.55 -10.98
CA HIS A 74 4.37 8.22 -11.21
C HIS A 74 3.48 9.45 -11.04
N PHE A 75 3.65 10.17 -9.92
CA PHE A 75 2.98 11.44 -9.67
C PHE A 75 3.16 12.41 -10.84
N SER A 76 4.40 12.61 -11.27
CA SER A 76 4.73 13.57 -12.33
C SER A 76 4.06 13.20 -13.67
N LEU A 77 4.06 11.91 -14.02
CA LEU A 77 3.45 11.42 -15.25
C LEU A 77 1.91 11.51 -15.20
N LEU A 78 1.30 11.16 -14.07
CA LEU A 78 -0.15 11.25 -13.89
C LEU A 78 -0.63 12.70 -13.81
N ALA A 79 0.14 13.59 -13.17
CA ALA A 79 -0.13 15.02 -13.15
C ALA A 79 -0.07 15.63 -14.56
N ALA A 80 0.94 15.27 -15.36
CA ALA A 80 1.00 15.68 -16.77
C ALA A 80 -0.20 15.13 -17.55
N ARG A 81 -0.59 13.86 -17.31
CA ARG A 81 -1.78 13.28 -17.94
C ARG A 81 -3.08 13.99 -17.56
N LEU A 82 -3.20 14.47 -16.33
CA LEU A 82 -4.33 15.31 -15.90
C LEU A 82 -4.42 16.63 -16.66
N GLU A 83 -3.28 17.28 -16.90
CA GLU A 83 -3.22 18.51 -17.69
C GLU A 83 -3.66 18.27 -19.14
N GLU A 84 -3.23 17.17 -19.75
CA GLU A 84 -3.68 16.77 -21.10
C GLU A 84 -5.20 16.50 -21.17
N LEU A 85 -5.81 16.04 -20.08
CA LEU A 85 -7.26 15.86 -19.97
C LEU A 85 -8.01 17.18 -19.66
N GLY A 86 -7.31 18.31 -19.56
CA GLY A 86 -7.89 19.63 -19.27
C GLY A 86 -8.17 19.88 -17.80
N SER A 87 -7.47 19.20 -16.89
CA SER A 87 -7.56 19.38 -15.44
C SER A 87 -6.18 19.62 -14.81
N TYR A 88 -6.07 19.56 -13.49
CA TYR A 88 -4.80 19.69 -12.78
C TYR A 88 -4.88 19.03 -11.40
N TYR A 89 -3.74 18.67 -10.82
CA TYR A 89 -3.70 18.15 -9.45
C TYR A 89 -4.17 19.20 -8.44
N GLY A 90 -5.18 18.85 -7.65
CA GLY A 90 -5.88 19.76 -6.73
C GLY A 90 -7.18 20.38 -7.28
N ALA A 91 -7.52 20.15 -8.55
CA ALA A 91 -8.80 20.60 -9.13
C ALA A 91 -10.02 19.91 -8.51
N LEU A 92 -9.84 18.68 -8.01
CA LEU A 92 -10.86 17.91 -7.30
C LEU A 92 -10.48 17.74 -5.83
N PRO A 93 -11.47 17.57 -4.94
CA PRO A 93 -11.20 17.21 -3.55
C PRO A 93 -10.63 15.79 -3.47
N ALA A 94 -9.91 15.50 -2.39
CA ALA A 94 -9.44 14.18 -2.06
C ALA A 94 -9.78 13.82 -0.60
N HIS A 95 -9.56 12.58 -0.20
CA HIS A 95 -9.72 12.14 1.18
C HIS A 95 -8.37 11.75 1.78
N ASP A 96 -8.20 11.97 3.08
CA ASP A 96 -6.96 11.70 3.83
C ASP A 96 -6.99 10.31 4.48
N GLY A 97 -7.66 9.35 3.85
CA GLY A 97 -7.89 8.02 4.45
C GLY A 97 -6.59 7.29 4.81
N LEU A 98 -5.50 7.57 4.08
CA LEU A 98 -4.15 7.09 4.34
C LEU A 98 -3.47 7.85 5.49
N TRP A 99 -3.84 9.10 5.79
CA TRP A 99 -3.28 9.86 6.91
C TRP A 99 -3.71 9.32 8.26
N ASP A 100 -4.96 8.85 8.34
CA ASP A 100 -5.51 8.28 9.55
C ASP A 100 -4.68 7.08 10.01
N SER A 101 -4.38 6.16 9.08
CA SER A 101 -3.54 4.98 9.34
C SER A 101 -2.08 5.36 9.54
N ALA A 102 -1.55 6.30 8.75
CA ALA A 102 -0.20 6.83 8.92
C ALA A 102 0.02 7.48 10.30
N THR A 103 -0.98 8.20 10.79
CA THR A 103 -0.93 8.85 12.11
C THR A 103 -1.03 7.79 13.21
N ALA A 104 -1.94 6.82 13.07
CA ALA A 104 -2.12 5.74 14.04
C ALA A 104 -0.86 4.86 14.18
N THR A 105 -0.12 4.66 13.09
CA THR A 105 1.12 3.85 13.05
C THR A 105 2.40 4.66 13.27
N SER A 106 2.30 5.98 13.50
CA SER A 106 3.44 6.91 13.56
C SER A 106 4.49 6.62 14.64
N LYS A 107 4.22 5.71 15.58
CA LYS A 107 5.13 5.35 16.68
C LYS A 107 5.69 3.94 16.60
N ASP A 108 5.31 3.17 15.58
CA ASP A 108 5.67 1.75 15.46
C ASP A 108 6.00 1.42 14.01
N LEU A 109 7.27 1.12 13.74
CA LEU A 109 7.75 0.78 12.40
C LEU A 109 7.12 -0.52 11.86
N LEU A 110 6.89 -1.53 12.69
CA LEU A 110 6.22 -2.76 12.26
C LEU A 110 4.77 -2.48 11.87
N ALA A 111 4.09 -1.63 12.64
CA ALA A 111 2.73 -1.20 12.30
C ALA A 111 2.70 -0.40 11.00
N ARG A 112 3.66 0.52 10.81
CA ARG A 112 3.82 1.32 9.59
C ARG A 112 4.02 0.44 8.36
N LEU A 113 4.94 -0.52 8.43
CA LEU A 113 5.22 -1.45 7.34
C LEU A 113 4.01 -2.30 7.00
N ALA A 114 3.34 -2.87 8.01
CA ALA A 114 2.19 -3.74 7.76
C ALA A 114 1.02 -3.01 7.10
N VAL A 115 0.68 -1.81 7.56
CA VAL A 115 -0.51 -1.10 7.07
C VAL A 115 -0.21 -0.35 5.78
N GLU A 116 0.82 0.49 5.76
CA GLU A 116 1.10 1.33 4.60
C GLU A 116 1.83 0.52 3.51
N HIS A 117 2.95 -0.12 3.86
CA HIS A 117 3.83 -0.72 2.85
C HIS A 117 3.51 -2.18 2.48
N CYS A 118 2.57 -2.82 3.17
CA CYS A 118 2.04 -4.13 2.78
C CYS A 118 0.58 -4.02 2.34
N VAL A 119 -0.33 -3.60 3.23
CA VAL A 119 -1.78 -3.60 2.90
C VAL A 119 -2.12 -2.59 1.82
N HIS A 120 -1.64 -1.34 1.90
CA HIS A 120 -1.96 -0.32 0.90
C HIS A 120 -1.25 -0.57 -0.44
N GLU A 121 0.03 -0.95 -0.43
CA GLU A 121 0.76 -1.36 -1.65
C GLU A 121 0.08 -2.56 -2.35
N ALA A 122 -0.23 -3.62 -1.58
CA ALA A 122 -0.91 -4.79 -2.14
C ALA A 122 -2.32 -4.45 -2.64
N ARG A 123 -2.93 -3.34 -2.20
CA ARG A 123 -4.20 -2.87 -2.73
C ARG A 123 -4.04 -2.24 -4.12
N GLY A 124 -2.92 -1.58 -4.39
CA GLY A 124 -2.53 -1.12 -5.73
C GLY A 124 -2.52 -2.28 -6.73
N LEU A 125 -1.88 -3.40 -6.36
CA LEU A 125 -1.82 -4.63 -7.17
C LEU A 125 -3.18 -5.21 -7.55
N ASP A 126 -4.19 -5.06 -6.70
CA ASP A 126 -5.55 -5.54 -6.97
C ASP A 126 -6.34 -4.60 -7.89
N VAL A 127 -6.16 -3.29 -7.71
CA VAL A 127 -7.04 -2.26 -8.29
C VAL A 127 -6.54 -1.76 -9.63
N VAL A 128 -5.23 -1.64 -9.81
CA VAL A 128 -4.61 -1.07 -11.02
C VAL A 128 -4.97 -1.87 -12.28
N PRO A 129 -4.93 -3.22 -12.32
CA PRO A 129 -5.32 -3.99 -13.51
C PRO A 129 -6.76 -3.72 -13.95
N THR A 130 -7.70 -3.64 -13.00
CA THR A 130 -9.09 -3.31 -13.30
C THR A 130 -9.22 -1.88 -13.82
N THR A 131 -8.39 -0.96 -13.33
CA THR A 131 -8.37 0.44 -13.75
C THR A 131 -7.83 0.59 -15.17
N ILE A 132 -6.75 -0.12 -15.51
CA ILE A 132 -6.22 -0.24 -16.88
C ILE A 132 -7.31 -0.69 -17.85
N LEU A 133 -8.01 -1.79 -17.53
CA LEU A 133 -9.09 -2.31 -18.37
C LEU A 133 -10.22 -1.30 -18.54
N ARG A 134 -10.56 -0.52 -17.50
CA ARG A 134 -11.58 0.53 -17.61
C ARG A 134 -11.17 1.62 -18.58
N PHE A 135 -9.93 2.13 -18.52
CA PHE A 135 -9.48 3.16 -19.45
C PHE A 135 -9.44 2.64 -20.89
N ARG A 136 -8.87 1.43 -21.09
CA ARG A 136 -8.78 0.78 -22.40
C ARG A 136 -10.15 0.55 -23.03
N ASN A 137 -11.11 0.00 -22.26
CA ASN A 137 -12.48 -0.25 -22.74
C ASN A 137 -13.27 1.03 -23.06
N ASN A 138 -12.87 2.18 -22.52
CA ASN A 138 -13.49 3.46 -22.81
C ASN A 138 -12.66 4.33 -23.79
N GLY A 139 -11.63 3.76 -24.42
CA GLY A 139 -10.87 4.41 -25.48
C GLY A 139 -9.82 5.44 -25.02
N ASP A 140 -9.45 5.42 -23.73
CA ASP A 140 -8.31 6.21 -23.22
C ASP A 140 -7.06 5.32 -23.11
N ASN A 141 -6.52 4.94 -24.27
CA ASN A 141 -5.36 4.06 -24.32
C ASN A 141 -4.11 4.72 -23.73
N THR A 142 -3.94 6.03 -23.87
CA THR A 142 -2.81 6.77 -23.30
C THR A 142 -2.73 6.59 -21.79
N THR A 143 -3.85 6.75 -21.07
CA THR A 143 -3.86 6.52 -19.62
C THR A 143 -3.68 5.03 -19.28
N ALA A 144 -4.29 4.13 -20.04
CA ALA A 144 -4.14 2.69 -19.82
C ALA A 144 -2.68 2.23 -19.98
N ASP A 145 -2.00 2.69 -21.02
CA ASP A 145 -0.63 2.33 -21.35
C ASP A 145 0.36 2.89 -20.32
N LEU A 146 0.13 4.11 -19.82
CA LEU A 146 0.90 4.68 -18.71
C LEU A 146 0.82 3.79 -17.46
N LEU A 147 -0.39 3.40 -17.07
CA LEU A 147 -0.59 2.54 -15.90
C LEU A 147 -0.01 1.13 -16.09
N GLU A 148 -0.15 0.56 -17.28
CA GLU A 148 0.30 -0.82 -17.57
C GLU A 148 1.82 -0.93 -17.72
N SER A 149 2.46 0.04 -18.38
CA SER A 149 3.89 -0.04 -18.71
C SER A 149 4.82 0.60 -17.69
N VAL A 150 4.30 1.50 -16.85
CA VAL A 150 5.12 2.28 -15.91
C VAL A 150 4.70 2.03 -14.47
N VAL A 151 3.45 2.29 -14.12
CA VAL A 151 3.01 2.24 -12.71
C VAL A 151 2.96 0.81 -12.21
N TYR A 152 2.11 -0.03 -12.82
CA TYR A 152 1.81 -1.38 -12.32
C TYR A 152 3.02 -2.30 -12.11
N PRO A 153 4.03 -2.35 -13.01
CA PRO A 153 5.20 -3.21 -12.79
C PRO A 153 6.02 -2.82 -11.56
N GLU A 154 6.01 -1.55 -11.17
CA GLU A 154 6.83 -1.02 -10.08
C GLU A 154 6.17 -1.23 -8.72
N GLU A 155 4.84 -1.18 -8.66
CA GLU A 155 4.02 -1.52 -7.46
C GLU A 155 4.37 -2.88 -6.85
N ILE A 156 4.71 -3.87 -7.69
CA ILE A 156 5.11 -5.21 -7.22
C ILE A 156 6.36 -5.10 -6.35
N THR A 157 7.32 -4.29 -6.79
CA THR A 157 8.59 -4.09 -6.06
C THR A 157 8.40 -3.23 -4.82
N HIS A 158 7.44 -2.31 -4.82
CA HIS A 158 7.09 -1.49 -3.66
C HIS A 158 6.45 -2.35 -2.56
N CYS A 159 5.45 -3.16 -2.91
CA CYS A 159 4.87 -4.14 -2.02
C CYS A 159 5.93 -5.13 -1.49
N ALA A 160 6.86 -5.58 -2.34
CA ALA A 160 7.94 -6.47 -1.94
C ALA A 160 8.87 -5.84 -0.89
N ALA A 161 9.16 -4.53 -1.01
CA ALA A 161 9.96 -3.82 -0.03
C ALA A 161 9.29 -3.80 1.35
N GLY A 162 7.98 -3.53 1.41
CA GLY A 162 7.21 -3.60 2.67
C GLY A 162 7.27 -4.97 3.32
N VAL A 163 7.01 -6.03 2.55
CA VAL A 163 7.03 -7.42 3.05
C VAL A 163 8.42 -7.82 3.54
N LYS A 164 9.47 -7.49 2.78
CA LYS A 164 10.86 -7.75 3.14
C LYS A 164 11.22 -7.14 4.49
N TRP A 165 10.95 -5.85 4.68
CA TRP A 165 11.33 -5.15 5.90
C TRP A 165 10.46 -5.52 7.09
N PHE A 166 9.20 -5.90 6.86
CA PHE A 166 8.35 -6.46 7.89
C PHE A 166 8.91 -7.80 8.40
N LYS A 167 9.23 -8.73 7.51
CA LYS A 167 9.86 -10.03 7.85
C LYS A 167 11.18 -9.84 8.60
N TYR A 168 12.05 -8.98 8.10
CA TYR A 168 13.33 -8.64 8.75
C TYR A 168 13.16 -8.20 10.21
N LEU A 169 12.19 -7.33 10.50
CA LEU A 169 11.95 -6.85 11.87
C LEU A 169 11.35 -7.93 12.77
N CYS A 170 10.46 -8.77 12.24
CA CYS A 170 9.95 -9.92 12.97
C CYS A 170 11.09 -10.86 13.38
N GLU A 171 11.97 -11.22 12.45
CA GLU A 171 13.15 -12.06 12.69
C GLU A 171 14.08 -11.41 13.71
N ARG A 172 14.39 -10.12 13.57
CA ARG A 172 15.27 -9.37 14.48
C ARG A 172 14.73 -9.28 15.91
N SER A 173 13.41 -9.31 16.09
CA SER A 173 12.77 -9.18 17.41
C SER A 173 12.73 -10.48 18.22
N ARG A 174 13.24 -11.59 17.68
CA ARG A 174 13.25 -12.89 18.37
C ARG A 174 14.28 -12.89 19.51
N ASN A 175 13.91 -13.55 20.61
CA ASN A 175 14.82 -13.79 21.74
C ASN A 175 15.66 -15.05 21.45
N PRO A 176 16.99 -15.01 21.53
CA PRO A 176 17.84 -16.20 21.32
C PRO A 176 17.61 -17.30 22.38
N ALA A 177 16.89 -17.01 23.46
CA ALA A 177 16.51 -18.00 24.48
C ALA A 177 15.48 -19.04 23.98
N SER A 178 14.77 -18.80 22.87
CA SER A 178 13.84 -19.76 22.27
C SER A 178 14.49 -20.70 21.24
N GLU A 179 15.81 -20.59 21.00
CA GLU A 179 16.52 -21.40 19.99
C GLU A 179 16.96 -22.79 20.50
N GLN A 180 16.80 -23.09 21.80
CA GLN A 180 17.26 -24.36 22.38
C GLN A 180 16.35 -25.58 22.11
N GLU A 181 15.23 -25.43 21.39
CA GLU A 181 14.27 -26.54 21.19
C GLU A 181 14.14 -27.07 19.75
N GLU A 182 14.76 -26.45 18.72
CA GLU A 182 14.56 -26.86 17.32
C GLU A 182 15.84 -27.25 16.57
N GLU A 183 16.41 -28.42 16.92
CA GLU A 183 17.51 -29.07 16.16
C GLU A 183 17.03 -29.81 14.89
N SER A 184 15.87 -29.46 14.33
CA SER A 184 15.26 -30.21 13.22
C SER A 184 14.70 -29.32 12.12
N GLY A 185 15.57 -28.65 11.35
CA GLY A 185 15.36 -28.27 9.93
C GLY A 185 14.08 -27.53 9.52
N SER A 186 13.24 -27.07 10.46
CA SER A 186 11.88 -26.53 10.27
C SER A 186 11.80 -25.01 10.51
N GLY A 187 12.91 -24.38 10.93
CA GLY A 187 12.95 -22.99 11.41
C GLY A 187 12.30 -21.98 10.44
N SER A 188 12.56 -22.10 9.13
CA SER A 188 12.03 -21.17 8.12
C SER A 188 10.50 -21.16 8.03
N ARG A 189 9.81 -22.29 8.24
CA ARG A 189 8.34 -22.35 8.16
C ARG A 189 7.70 -21.84 9.45
N THR A 190 8.31 -22.11 10.59
CA THR A 190 7.88 -21.58 11.90
C THR A 190 8.04 -20.06 11.93
N GLU A 191 9.16 -19.54 11.42
CA GLU A 191 9.47 -18.11 11.30
C GLU A 191 8.45 -17.34 10.49
N GLU A 192 8.12 -17.86 9.29
CA GLU A 192 7.13 -17.20 8.44
C GLU A 192 5.75 -17.19 9.10
N HIS A 193 5.37 -18.27 9.80
CA HIS A 193 4.10 -18.35 10.50
C HIS A 193 3.99 -17.33 11.65
N GLU A 194 5.05 -17.12 12.43
CA GLU A 194 5.09 -16.10 13.49
C GLU A 194 4.98 -14.68 12.91
N ALA A 195 5.70 -14.40 11.82
CA ALA A 195 5.61 -13.10 11.14
C ALA A 195 4.18 -12.84 10.63
N ILE A 196 3.54 -13.83 10.00
CA ILE A 196 2.15 -13.74 9.54
C ILE A 196 1.19 -13.50 10.71
N ALA A 197 1.34 -14.22 11.82
CA ALA A 197 0.48 -14.03 12.98
C ALA A 197 0.60 -12.61 13.56
N LYS A 198 1.83 -12.08 13.62
CA LYS A 198 2.08 -10.70 14.03
C LYS A 198 1.50 -9.69 13.04
N PHE A 199 1.63 -9.94 11.74
CA PHE A 199 1.01 -9.14 10.70
C PHE A 199 -0.51 -9.08 10.87
N HIS A 200 -1.17 -10.22 11.07
CA HIS A 200 -2.61 -10.25 11.28
C HIS A 200 -3.04 -9.46 12.52
N ALA A 201 -2.30 -9.59 13.63
CA ALA A 201 -2.59 -8.84 14.86
C ALA A 201 -2.49 -7.32 14.65
N ILE A 202 -1.43 -6.88 13.95
CA ILE A 202 -1.21 -5.47 13.62
C ILE A 202 -2.30 -4.95 12.68
N VAL A 203 -2.62 -5.67 11.60
CA VAL A 203 -3.65 -5.23 10.65
C VAL A 203 -5.01 -5.12 11.34
N ARG A 204 -5.39 -6.07 12.20
CA ARG A 204 -6.64 -5.96 12.98
C ARG A 204 -6.65 -4.74 13.92
N ALA A 205 -5.50 -4.39 14.49
CA ALA A 205 -5.39 -3.27 15.43
C ALA A 205 -5.44 -1.90 14.73
N TYR A 206 -4.81 -1.77 13.56
CA TYR A 206 -4.56 -0.48 12.93
C TYR A 206 -5.36 -0.25 11.63
N PHE A 207 -5.80 -1.29 10.93
CA PHE A 207 -6.56 -1.17 9.70
C PHE A 207 -8.07 -1.28 9.95
N ARG A 208 -8.84 -0.32 9.42
CA ARG A 208 -10.29 -0.25 9.65
C ARG A 208 -11.05 -1.12 8.65
N GLY A 209 -11.55 -2.26 9.12
CA GLY A 209 -12.44 -3.15 8.38
C GLY A 209 -11.70 -4.30 7.67
N PRO A 210 -12.43 -5.18 6.96
CA PRO A 210 -11.81 -6.32 6.28
C PRO A 210 -11.04 -5.91 5.03
N LEU A 211 -10.00 -6.67 4.69
CA LEU A 211 -9.34 -6.57 3.39
C LEU A 211 -10.30 -7.01 2.28
N LYS A 212 -10.39 -6.24 1.20
CA LYS A 212 -11.46 -6.42 0.21
C LYS A 212 -10.97 -7.17 -1.03
N PRO A 213 -11.54 -8.35 -1.35
CA PRO A 213 -11.29 -9.01 -2.64
C PRO A 213 -11.87 -8.19 -3.82
N PRO A 214 -11.51 -8.52 -5.08
CA PRO A 214 -10.60 -9.59 -5.48
C PRO A 214 -9.14 -9.28 -5.14
N PHE A 215 -8.36 -10.32 -4.84
CA PHE A 215 -6.92 -10.23 -4.61
C PHE A 215 -6.16 -10.68 -5.85
N ASN A 216 -5.14 -9.93 -6.25
CA ASN A 216 -4.24 -10.32 -7.33
C ASN A 216 -3.18 -11.30 -6.79
N GLU A 217 -3.57 -12.57 -6.64
CA GLU A 217 -2.72 -13.61 -6.05
C GLU A 217 -1.35 -13.74 -6.74
N ALA A 218 -1.31 -13.61 -8.07
CA ALA A 218 -0.07 -13.73 -8.85
C ALA A 218 0.90 -12.60 -8.51
N ALA A 219 0.46 -11.33 -8.60
CA ALA A 219 1.31 -10.18 -8.32
C ALA A 219 1.70 -10.11 -6.83
N ARG A 220 0.76 -10.40 -5.92
CA ARG A 220 1.07 -10.45 -4.48
C ARG A 220 2.09 -11.54 -4.14
N LYS A 221 1.97 -12.72 -4.77
CA LYS A 221 2.96 -13.79 -4.62
C LYS A 221 4.34 -13.38 -5.14
N GLU A 222 4.41 -12.66 -6.26
CA GLU A 222 5.66 -12.12 -6.79
C GLU A 222 6.32 -11.13 -5.81
N ALA A 223 5.51 -10.35 -5.09
CA ALA A 223 5.96 -9.49 -4.00
C ALA A 223 6.30 -10.25 -2.68
N GLY A 224 6.24 -11.59 -2.67
CA GLY A 224 6.46 -12.40 -1.46
C GLY A 224 5.30 -12.37 -0.46
N PHE A 225 4.14 -11.87 -0.87
CA PHE A 225 2.94 -11.68 -0.06
C PHE A 225 1.89 -12.75 -0.38
N GLY A 226 2.06 -13.95 0.18
CA GLY A 226 1.18 -15.10 -0.11
C GLY A 226 -0.24 -14.97 0.48
N PRO A 227 -1.19 -15.80 0.01
CA PRO A 227 -2.59 -15.78 0.48
C PRO A 227 -2.77 -15.87 2.00
N GLN A 228 -1.89 -16.61 2.67
CA GLN A 228 -1.89 -16.76 4.13
C GLN A 228 -1.74 -15.43 4.89
N TRP A 229 -1.17 -14.40 4.25
CA TRP A 229 -1.04 -13.07 4.85
C TRP A 229 -2.37 -12.30 4.89
N TYR A 230 -3.23 -12.44 3.88
CA TYR A 230 -4.36 -11.53 3.67
C TYR A 230 -5.74 -12.19 3.60
N GLU A 231 -5.86 -13.46 3.19
CA GLU A 231 -7.17 -14.13 3.12
C GLU A 231 -7.87 -14.21 4.47
N PRO A 232 -7.19 -14.54 5.59
CA PRO A 232 -7.83 -14.57 6.91
C PRO A 232 -8.36 -13.19 7.36
N LEU A 233 -7.82 -12.11 6.78
CA LEU A 233 -8.20 -10.73 7.09
C LEU A 233 -9.34 -10.21 6.19
N ALA A 234 -9.82 -11.02 5.24
CA ALA A 234 -10.92 -10.65 4.34
C ALA A 234 -12.31 -10.79 4.99
N VAL A 235 -12.39 -11.42 6.16
CA VAL A 235 -13.64 -11.63 6.90
C VAL A 235 -13.67 -10.71 8.11
N LYS A 236 -14.83 -10.11 8.38
CA LYS A 236 -15.03 -9.35 9.61
C LYS A 236 -15.21 -10.33 10.76
N GLU A 237 -14.31 -10.32 11.75
CA GLU A 237 -14.50 -11.12 12.95
C GLU A 237 -15.83 -10.74 13.60
N VAL A 238 -16.72 -11.72 13.71
CA VAL A 238 -17.94 -11.58 14.50
C VAL A 238 -17.49 -11.69 15.94
N ASN A 239 -17.43 -10.56 16.66
CA ASN A 239 -17.31 -10.59 18.11
C ASN A 239 -18.54 -11.32 18.66
N SER A 240 -18.41 -12.61 18.94
CA SER A 240 -19.35 -13.35 19.77
C SER A 240 -19.25 -12.78 21.19
N ILE A 241 -20.07 -11.76 21.47
CA ILE A 241 -20.36 -11.37 22.84
C ILE A 241 -20.97 -12.62 23.50
N PRO A 242 -20.39 -13.14 24.60
CA PRO A 242 -21.01 -14.23 25.33
C PRO A 242 -22.32 -13.67 25.90
N ASN A 243 -23.44 -14.23 25.45
CA ASN A 243 -24.72 -14.03 26.13
C ASN A 243 -24.56 -14.63 27.54
N TYR A 244 -24.69 -13.77 28.55
CA TYR A 244 -24.76 -14.14 29.96
C TYR A 244 -25.86 -15.17 30.23
#